data_AF-A0A3L7VL05-F1
#
_entry.id   AF-A0A3L7VL05-F1
#
_cell.length_a   1.000
_cell.length_b   1.000
_cell.length_c   1.000
_cell.angle_alpha   90.00
_cell.angle_beta   90.00
_cell.angle_gamma   90.00
#
_symmetry.space_group_name_H-M   'P 1'
#
loop_
_entity.id
_entity.type
_entity.pdbx_description
1 polymer ?
#
loop_
_entity_poly.entity_id
_entity_poly.type
_entity_poly.pdbx_seq_one_letter_code
_entity_poly.pdbx_strand_id
1 'polypeptide(L)' 'MHLHQIDLVPGESIRVGNLIVTLVAVEGSVAQLHIEDPDGNGSWINPVDYSDSELAEPAFA' A
#
# COMPACT_ATOMS: atom_id res chain seq x y z
N MET A 1 -6.13 -12.77 -10.14
CA MET A 1 -5.93 -11.95 -8.94
C MET A 1 -7.24 -11.93 -8.17
N HIS A 2 -7.24 -12.25 -6.88
CA HIS A 2 -8.44 -12.15 -6.04
C HIS A 2 -8.38 -10.82 -5.28
N LEU A 3 -9.43 -10.01 -5.43
CA LEU A 3 -9.56 -8.76 -4.71
C LEU A 3 -10.08 -9.07 -3.30
N HIS A 4 -9.34 -8.64 -2.29
CA HIS A 4 -9.77 -8.67 -0.91
C HIS A 4 -10.14 -7.25 -0.48
N GLN A 5 -11.40 -7.04 -0.08
CA GLN A 5 -11.85 -5.78 0.50
C GLN A 5 -11.86 -5.89 2.01
N ILE A 6 -11.28 -4.89 2.68
CA ILE A 6 -11.26 -4.75 4.13
C ILE A 6 -11.73 -3.32 4.41
N ASP A 7 -12.76 -3.18 5.24
CA ASP A 7 -13.23 -1.88 5.70
C ASP A 7 -12.39 -1.43 6.89
N LEU A 8 -11.91 -0.19 6.87
CA LEU A 8 -11.09 0.40 7.92
C LEU A 8 -11.64 1.76 8.33
N VAL A 9 -11.55 2.08 9.62
CA VAL A 9 -11.75 3.44 10.13
C VAL A 9 -10.42 4.10 10.53
N PRO A 10 -10.33 5.43 10.51
CA PRO A 10 -9.13 6.13 10.99
C PRO A 10 -8.71 5.68 12.40
N GLY A 11 -7.43 5.33 12.55
CA GLY A 11 -6.83 4.74 13.74
C GLY A 11 -6.66 3.23 13.67
N GLU A 12 -7.33 2.53 12.74
CA GLU A 12 -7.17 1.09 12.56
C GLU A 12 -5.95 0.75 11.70
N SER A 13 -5.37 -0.41 12.01
CA SER A 13 -4.20 -0.95 11.33
C SER A 13 -4.47 -2.33 10.77
N ILE A 14 -3.96 -2.59 9.57
CA ILE A 14 -3.90 -3.92 8.98
C ILE A 14 -2.45 -4.34 8.77
N ARG A 15 -2.24 -5.66 8.73
CA ARG A 15 -0.96 -6.23 8.36
C ARG A 15 -1.00 -6.70 6.92
N VAL A 16 -0.11 -6.16 6.09
CA VAL A 16 0.06 -6.54 4.69
C VAL A 16 1.48 -7.08 4.52
N GLY A 17 1.63 -8.39 4.55
CA GLY A 17 2.95 -9.02 4.61
C GLY A 17 3.68 -8.70 5.93
N ASN A 18 4.86 -8.11 5.85
CA ASN A 18 5.62 -7.63 7.01
C ASN A 18 5.26 -6.18 7.41
N LEU A 19 4.51 -5.46 6.58
CA LEU A 19 4.16 -4.07 6.83
C LEU A 19 2.93 -3.95 7.73
N ILE A 20 2.96 -2.95 8.61
CA ILE A 20 1.80 -2.47 9.35
C ILE A 20 1.32 -1.21 8.66
N VAL A 21 0.08 -1.21 8.17
CA VAL A 21 -0.54 -0.08 7.48
C VAL A 21 -1.68 0.44 8.35
N THR A 22 -1.56 1.68 8.80
CA THR A 22 -2.54 2.36 9.64
C THR A 22 -3.26 3.42 8.84
N LEU A 23 -4.59 3.40 8.84
CA LEU A 23 -5.39 4.46 8.25
C LEU A 23 -5.37 5.66 9.20
N VAL A 24 -4.80 6.79 8.80
CA VAL A 24 -4.66 7.98 9.66
C VAL A 24 -5.86 8.90 9.51
N ALA A 25 -6.28 9.15 8.28
CA ALA A 25 -7.39 10.05 7.97
C ALA A 25 -8.01 9.70 6.61
N VAL A 26 -9.26 10.08 6.42
CA VAL A 26 -9.95 10.03 5.13
C VAL A 26 -10.62 11.37 4.89
N GLU A 27 -10.27 12.02 3.80
CA GLU A 27 -10.86 13.28 3.35
C GLU A 27 -11.49 13.08 1.97
N GLY A 28 -12.78 12.76 1.95
CA GLY A 28 -13.51 12.46 0.73
C GLY A 28 -12.98 11.19 0.05
N SER A 29 -12.27 11.35 -1.06
CA SER A 29 -11.67 10.25 -1.83
C SER A 29 -10.17 10.06 -1.56
N VAL A 30 -9.58 10.87 -0.68
CA VAL A 30 -8.16 10.79 -0.32
C VAL A 30 -8.03 10.10 1.04
N ALA A 31 -7.21 9.05 1.11
CA ALA A 31 -6.85 8.39 2.36
C ALA A 31 -5.39 8.69 2.70
N GLN A 32 -5.14 9.09 3.95
CA GLN A 32 -3.80 9.22 4.50
C GLN A 32 -3.44 7.93 5.24
N LEU A 33 -2.33 7.31 4.86
CA LEU A 33 -1.84 6.07 5.46
C LEU A 33 -0.50 6.32 6.16
N HIS A 34 -0.33 5.71 7.33
CA HIS A 34 0.97 5.56 7.99
C HIS A 34 1.43 4.11 7.82
N ILE A 35 2.68 3.90 7.40
CA ILE A 35 3.21 2.57 7.11
C ILE A 35 4.48 2.35 7.94
N GLU A 36 4.47 1.30 8.75
CA GLU A 36 5.60 0.88 9.58
C GLU A 36 6.18 -0.44 9.04
N ASP A 37 7.51 -0.51 8.92
CA ASP A 37 8.26 -1.74 8.69
C ASP A 37 9.01 -2.11 9.98
N PRO A 38 8.46 -3.02 10.81
CA PRO A 38 9.06 -3.39 12.08
C PRO A 38 10.37 -4.16 11.92
N ASP A 39 10.64 -4.72 10.74
CA ASP A 39 11.86 -5.50 10.48
C ASP A 39 13.05 -4.58 10.11
N GLY A 40 12.80 -3.29 9.89
CA GLY A 40 13.84 -2.26 9.78
C GLY A 40 14.80 -2.46 8.59
N ASN A 41 14.41 -3.26 7.60
CA ASN A 41 15.30 -3.60 6.47
C ASN A 41 15.50 -2.43 5.49
N GLY A 42 14.97 -1.24 5.81
CA GLY A 42 15.25 0.03 5.13
C GLY A 42 14.74 0.12 3.69
N SER A 43 14.15 -0.94 3.14
CA SER A 43 13.55 -0.97 1.81
C SER A 43 12.09 -0.54 1.92
N TRP A 44 11.88 0.72 2.33
CA TRP A 44 10.57 1.34 2.21
C TRP A 44 10.39 1.74 0.76
N ILE A 45 9.65 0.93 0.01
CA ILE A 45 9.28 1.22 -1.38
C ILE A 45 7.96 1.96 -1.32
N ASN A 46 7.86 3.11 -2.01
CA ASN A 46 6.60 3.83 -2.07
C ASN A 46 5.56 2.90 -2.73
N PRO A 47 4.37 2.68 -2.15
CA PRO A 47 3.36 1.81 -2.77
C PRO A 47 2.96 2.26 -4.19
N VAL A 48 3.19 3.54 -4.53
CA VAL A 48 3.06 4.06 -5.90
C VAL A 48 4.12 3.46 -6.84
N ASP A 49 5.35 3.23 -6.38
CA ASP A 49 6.43 2.62 -7.18
C ASP A 49 6.07 1.20 -7.64
N TYR A 50 5.22 0.47 -6.88
CA TYR A 50 4.69 -0.83 -7.29
C TYR A 50 3.49 -0.71 -8.25
N SER A 51 2.76 0.40 -8.20
CA SER A 51 1.55 0.62 -9.01
C SER A 51 1.88 1.01 -10.46
N ASP A 52 3.07 1.56 -10.72
CA ASP A 52 3.57 1.89 -12.07
C ASP A 52 4.29 0.74 -12.80
N SER A 53 4.36 -0.46 -12.20
CA SER A 53 5.01 -1.62 -12.84
C SER A 53 4.17 -2.32 -13.92
N GLU A 54 3.04 -1.74 -14.35
CA GLU A 54 2.23 -2.21 -15.49
C GLU A 54 2.37 -1.35 -16.78
N LEU A 55 3.39 -0.49 -16.89
CA LEU A 55 3.76 0.16 -18.16
C LEU A 55 4.99 -0.46 -18.83
N ALA A 56 5.28 -1.74 -18.57
CA ALA A 56 6.07 -2.52 -19.52
C ALA A 56 5.15 -2.95 -20.68
N GLU A 57 4.97 -2.05 -21.65
CA GLU A 57 4.46 -2.42 -22.97
C GLU A 57 5.25 -3.65 -23.46
N PRO A 58 4.61 -4.74 -23.91
CA PRO A 58 5.34 -5.83 -24.52
C PRO A 58 6.02 -5.28 -25.78
N ALA A 59 7.35 -5.21 -25.78
CA ALA A 59 8.13 -5.02 -26.99
C ALA A 59 7.85 -6.23 -27.91
N PHE A 60 6.90 -6.06 -28.82
CA PHE A 60 6.75 -6.97 -29.95
C PHE A 60 7.98 -6.79 -30.85
N ALA A 61 8.85 -7.80 -30.85
CA ALA A 61 9.89 -8.02 -31.85
C ALA A 61 9.31 -8.80 -33.05
#